data_AF-A0A662WVE8-F1
#
_entry.id   AF-A0A662WVE8-F1
#
_cell.length_a   1.000
_cell.length_b   1.000
_cell.length_c   1.000
_cell.angle_alpha   90.00
_cell.angle_beta   90.00
_cell.angle_gamma   90.00
#
_symmetry.space_group_name_H-M   'P 1'
#
loop_
_entity.id
_entity.type
_entity.pdbx_description
1 polymer ?
#
loop_
_entity_poly.entity_id
_entity_poly.type
_entity_poly.pdbx_seq_one_letter_code
_entity_poly.pdbx_strand_id
1 'polypeptide(L)'
;MKLFSTTLAALALLAAIVNGSPMMRQEEEASSCTLSGTYKSGTDISSCSTVSIGTLTVPAGVTLDLSKAKTGAAIKITGTVTFGEKKWEGPLVLLGGSDLTVSGAGTLDGQGAWYWKQGTSISRPVFFRLHGVTGSTLSGFKIKN
;
A
#
# COMPACT_ATOMS: atom_id res chain seq x y z
N MET A 1 9.97 -78.99 -46.92
CA MET A 1 10.62 -77.82 -46.29
C MET A 1 9.97 -76.59 -46.90
N LYS A 2 9.04 -75.91 -46.20
CA LYS A 2 9.26 -74.74 -45.32
C LYS A 2 9.89 -73.56 -46.08
N LEU A 3 9.39 -72.33 -46.14
CA LEU A 3 8.29 -71.59 -45.48
C LEU A 3 7.99 -70.34 -46.33
N PHE A 4 6.73 -69.88 -46.30
CA PHE A 4 6.26 -68.63 -46.90
C PHE A 4 6.90 -67.41 -46.20
N SER A 5 7.35 -66.42 -46.99
CA SER A 5 7.97 -65.19 -46.50
C SER A 5 6.92 -64.10 -46.32
N THR A 6 6.62 -63.74 -45.07
CA THR A 6 5.61 -62.73 -44.70
C THR A 6 6.24 -61.35 -44.57
N THR A 7 5.68 -60.36 -45.26
CA THR A 7 6.05 -58.94 -45.16
C THR A 7 5.55 -58.34 -43.85
N LEU A 8 6.44 -57.66 -43.12
CA LEU A 8 6.14 -56.98 -41.85
C LEU A 8 5.88 -55.50 -42.14
N ALA A 9 4.64 -55.03 -41.98
CA ALA A 9 4.29 -53.62 -42.05
C ALA A 9 4.61 -52.95 -40.70
N ALA A 10 5.51 -51.98 -40.69
CA ALA A 10 5.84 -51.18 -39.51
C ALA A 10 4.83 -50.03 -39.36
N LEU A 11 4.05 -50.05 -38.28
CA LEU A 11 3.13 -48.97 -37.90
C LEU A 11 3.89 -47.96 -37.02
N ALA A 12 4.22 -46.79 -37.57
CA ALA A 12 4.84 -45.71 -36.80
C ALA A 12 3.76 -44.93 -36.02
N LEU A 13 3.75 -45.04 -34.68
CA LEU A 13 2.95 -44.17 -33.83
C LEU A 13 3.61 -42.79 -33.74
N LEU A 14 2.91 -41.75 -34.22
CA LEU A 14 3.25 -40.36 -33.90
C LEU A 14 2.75 -40.06 -32.48
N ALA A 15 3.67 -39.93 -31.53
CA ALA A 15 3.37 -39.34 -30.23
C ALA A 15 3.33 -37.81 -30.38
N ALA A 16 2.14 -37.21 -30.25
CA ALA A 16 2.00 -35.77 -30.13
C ALA A 16 2.45 -35.34 -28.72
N ILE A 17 3.61 -34.71 -28.61
CA ILE A 17 4.03 -34.02 -27.39
C ILE A 17 3.22 -32.73 -27.26
N VAL A 18 2.22 -32.73 -26.37
CA VAL A 18 1.54 -31.50 -25.95
C VAL A 18 2.50 -30.72 -25.05
N ASN A 19 3.10 -29.66 -25.59
CA ASN A 19 3.79 -28.64 -24.80
C ASN A 19 2.73 -27.85 -24.01
N GLY A 20 2.42 -28.33 -22.81
CA GLY A 20 1.72 -27.52 -21.81
C GLY A 20 2.69 -26.47 -21.29
N SER A 21 2.67 -25.27 -21.86
CA SER A 21 3.37 -24.12 -21.27
C SER A 21 2.78 -23.88 -19.87
N PRO A 22 3.60 -23.80 -18.80
CA PRO A 22 3.09 -23.35 -17.53
C PRO A 22 2.52 -21.95 -17.75
N MET A 23 1.22 -21.80 -17.50
CA MET A 23 0.58 -20.51 -17.40
C MET A 23 1.32 -19.78 -16.29
N MET A 24 2.20 -18.84 -16.66
CA MET A 24 2.78 -17.90 -15.70
C MET A 24 1.59 -17.23 -15.03
N ARG A 25 1.28 -17.67 -13.81
CA ARG A 25 0.53 -16.87 -12.86
C ARG A 25 1.34 -15.59 -12.75
N GLN A 26 0.83 -14.53 -13.35
CA GLN A 26 1.37 -13.19 -13.19
C GLN A 26 1.26 -12.92 -11.70
N GLU A 27 2.35 -13.21 -10.99
CA GLU A 27 2.64 -12.59 -9.71
C GLU A 27 2.62 -11.11 -10.07
N GLU A 28 1.51 -10.46 -9.70
CA GLU A 28 1.38 -9.02 -9.73
C GLU A 28 2.69 -8.49 -9.12
N GLU A 29 3.55 -7.90 -9.96
CA GLU A 29 4.83 -7.40 -9.49
C GLU A 29 4.50 -6.44 -8.35
N ALA A 30 4.82 -6.86 -7.11
CA ALA A 30 4.35 -6.20 -5.92
C ALA A 30 5.05 -4.84 -5.83
N SER A 31 4.43 -3.83 -6.44
CA SER A 31 4.90 -2.45 -6.46
C SER A 31 4.97 -1.92 -5.03
N SER A 32 6.18 -1.77 -4.51
CA SER A 32 6.43 -1.22 -3.18
C SER A 32 6.85 0.25 -3.27
N CYS A 33 6.20 1.11 -2.49
CA CYS A 33 6.49 2.53 -2.42
C CYS A 33 6.97 2.89 -1.02
N THR A 34 8.00 3.73 -0.93
CA THR A 34 8.55 4.18 0.37
C THR A 34 8.41 5.69 0.49
N LEU A 35 7.79 6.14 1.58
CA LEU A 35 7.65 7.54 1.95
C LEU A 35 8.58 7.83 3.14
N SER A 36 9.58 8.71 2.93
CA SER A 36 10.52 9.14 3.97
C SER A 36 11.05 10.54 3.69
N GLY A 37 11.62 11.20 4.70
CA GLY A 37 12.16 12.56 4.58
C GLY A 37 11.04 13.59 4.61
N THR A 38 11.01 14.52 3.65
CA THR A 38 9.93 15.53 3.57
C THR A 38 8.84 15.08 2.61
N TYR A 39 7.61 15.03 3.09
CA TYR A 39 6.45 14.66 2.27
C TYR A 39 6.19 15.71 1.19
N LYS A 40 5.92 15.23 -0.03
CA LYS A 40 5.50 16.06 -1.16
C LYS A 40 4.01 15.86 -1.41
N SER A 41 3.24 16.95 -1.34
CA SER A 41 1.82 16.91 -1.68
C SER A 41 1.63 16.39 -3.11
N GLY A 42 0.61 15.54 -3.31
CA GLY A 42 0.34 14.90 -4.60
C GLY A 42 1.25 13.71 -4.94
N THR A 43 2.01 13.18 -3.97
CA THR A 43 2.72 11.91 -4.14
C THR A 43 1.73 10.81 -4.52
N ASP A 44 1.96 10.17 -5.66
CA ASP A 44 1.09 9.10 -6.15
C ASP A 44 1.47 7.76 -5.52
N ILE A 45 0.49 7.12 -4.89
CA ILE A 45 0.62 5.78 -4.29
C ILE A 45 -0.38 4.77 -4.91
N SER A 46 -1.10 5.18 -5.96
CA SER A 46 -2.22 4.42 -6.53
C SER A 46 -1.80 3.12 -7.22
N SER A 47 -0.55 3.04 -7.67
CA SER A 47 0.01 1.83 -8.23
C SER A 47 0.57 0.88 -7.17
N CYS A 48 0.77 1.32 -5.93
CA CYS A 48 1.54 0.60 -4.90
C CYS A 48 0.67 -0.45 -4.18
N SER A 49 1.08 -1.71 -4.25
CA SER A 49 0.51 -2.79 -3.44
C SER A 49 0.96 -2.71 -1.96
N THR A 50 2.15 -2.16 -1.71
CA THR A 50 2.66 -1.89 -0.36
C THR A 50 3.22 -0.48 -0.26
N VAL A 51 2.82 0.28 0.76
CA VAL A 51 3.36 1.61 1.07
C VAL A 51 4.04 1.58 2.43
N SER A 52 5.36 1.75 2.47
CA SER A 52 6.12 1.86 3.72
C SER A 52 6.37 3.32 4.08
N ILE A 53 5.93 3.74 5.26
CA ILE A 53 6.09 5.10 5.77
C ILE A 53 7.13 5.05 6.89
N GLY A 54 8.32 5.57 6.61
CA GLY A 54 9.43 5.66 7.55
C GLY A 54 9.35 6.91 8.40
N THR A 55 10.52 7.49 8.71
CA THR A 55 10.59 8.84 9.29
C THR A 55 10.20 9.85 8.22
N LEU A 56 9.11 10.59 8.45
CA LEU A 56 8.50 11.48 7.47
C LEU A 56 8.07 12.79 8.15
N THR A 57 8.40 13.92 7.54
CA THR A 57 7.93 15.25 7.95
C THR A 57 6.93 15.75 6.92
N VAL A 58 5.69 15.95 7.35
CA VAL A 58 4.63 16.53 6.52
C VAL A 58 4.68 18.06 6.69
N PRO A 59 4.82 18.85 5.60
CA PRO A 59 4.89 20.30 5.70
C PRO A 59 3.65 20.94 6.35
N ALA A 60 3.82 22.15 6.88
CA ALA A 60 2.75 22.86 7.58
C ALA A 60 1.56 23.16 6.66
N GLY A 61 0.36 22.75 7.07
CA GLY A 61 -0.85 22.93 6.26
C GLY A 61 -1.01 21.97 5.10
N VAL A 62 -0.24 20.87 5.08
CA VAL A 62 -0.34 19.80 4.09
C VAL A 62 -0.92 18.56 4.75
N THR A 63 -1.77 17.85 4.01
CA THR A 63 -2.33 16.55 4.42
C THR A 63 -1.45 15.43 3.87
N LEU A 64 -1.11 14.45 4.73
CA LEU A 64 -0.65 13.14 4.27
C LEU A 64 -1.84 12.42 3.65
N ASP A 65 -1.88 12.41 2.32
CA ASP A 65 -3.00 11.89 1.54
C ASP A 65 -2.75 10.44 1.14
N LEU A 66 -3.46 9.54 1.80
CA LEU A 66 -3.48 8.10 1.53
C LEU A 66 -4.80 7.67 0.87
N SER A 67 -5.64 8.62 0.43
CA SER A 67 -6.97 8.34 -0.13
C SER A 67 -6.94 7.62 -1.48
N LYS A 68 -5.80 7.71 -2.18
CA LYS A 68 -5.58 7.07 -3.47
C LYS A 68 -4.87 5.74 -3.36
N ALA A 69 -4.76 5.16 -2.16
CA ALA A 69 -4.17 3.84 -1.99
C ALA A 69 -4.92 2.81 -2.86
N LYS A 70 -4.16 1.91 -3.49
CA LYS A 70 -4.71 0.80 -4.25
C LYS A 70 -5.61 -0.06 -3.35
N THR A 71 -6.75 -0.53 -3.87
CA THR A 71 -7.59 -1.51 -3.16
C THR A 71 -6.76 -2.72 -2.75
N GLY A 72 -6.90 -3.17 -1.50
CA GLY A 72 -6.11 -4.29 -0.97
C GLY A 72 -4.70 -3.91 -0.52
N ALA A 73 -4.28 -2.64 -0.63
CA ALA A 73 -2.91 -2.25 -0.32
C ALA A 73 -2.57 -2.37 1.17
N ALA A 74 -1.31 -2.75 1.44
CA ALA A 74 -0.72 -2.74 2.77
C ALA A 74 0.04 -1.44 3.02
N ILE A 75 -0.44 -0.61 3.95
CA ILE A 75 0.24 0.61 4.40
C ILE A 75 0.94 0.32 5.73
N LYS A 76 2.26 0.47 5.78
CA LYS A 76 3.11 0.15 6.94
C LYS A 76 3.72 1.41 7.52
N ILE A 77 3.25 1.86 8.68
CA ILE A 77 3.81 2.98 9.44
C ILE A 77 4.93 2.42 10.33
N THR A 78 6.18 2.64 9.92
CA THR A 78 7.37 2.05 10.56
C THR A 78 8.17 3.08 11.35
N GLY A 79 8.22 4.34 10.91
CA GLY A 79 8.93 5.42 11.58
C GLY A 79 8.00 6.41 12.31
N THR A 80 8.57 7.57 12.64
CA THR A 80 7.81 8.69 13.22
C THR A 80 7.44 9.68 12.11
N VAL A 81 6.14 9.93 11.97
CA VAL A 81 5.59 10.96 11.10
C VAL A 81 5.27 12.20 11.92
N THR A 82 5.82 13.35 11.56
CA THR A 82 5.52 14.64 12.20
C THR A 82 4.80 15.58 11.24
N PHE A 83 4.02 16.50 11.78
CA PHE A 83 3.26 17.48 10.99
C PHE A 83 3.68 18.89 11.33
N GLY A 84 3.92 19.71 10.31
CA GLY A 84 4.25 21.11 10.47
C GLY A 84 3.11 21.90 11.12
N GLU A 85 3.46 22.75 12.08
CA GLU A 85 2.53 23.52 12.88
C GLU A 85 1.89 24.66 12.06
N LYS A 86 0.56 24.63 11.94
CA LYS A 86 -0.24 25.68 11.29
C LYS A 86 -1.62 25.74 11.93
N LYS A 87 -2.21 26.93 12.07
CA LYS A 87 -3.63 27.08 12.42
C LYS A 87 -4.49 26.85 11.17
N TRP A 88 -5.17 25.72 11.11
CA TRP A 88 -6.03 25.30 9.99
C TRP A 88 -6.91 24.12 10.42
N GLU A 89 -7.89 23.78 9.60
CA GLU A 89 -8.89 22.74 9.91
C GLU A 89 -8.42 21.31 9.60
N GLY A 90 -7.32 21.16 8.85
CA GLY A 90 -6.80 19.85 8.47
C GLY A 90 -7.61 19.14 7.36
N PRO A 91 -7.51 17.80 7.26
CA PRO A 91 -6.90 16.88 8.22
C PRO A 91 -5.38 16.75 8.09
N LEU A 92 -4.71 16.25 9.12
CA LEU A 92 -3.29 15.88 9.06
C LEU A 92 -3.09 14.62 8.21
N VAL A 93 -3.91 13.59 8.43
CA VAL A 93 -3.91 12.34 7.65
C VAL A 93 -5.29 12.11 7.05
N LEU A 94 -5.33 11.78 5.76
CA LEU A 94 -6.54 11.35 5.05
C LEU A 94 -6.35 9.93 4.55
N LEU A 95 -7.24 9.01 4.95
CA LEU A 95 -7.30 7.65 4.43
C LEU A 95 -8.65 7.42 3.75
N GLY A 96 -8.61 6.74 2.60
CA GLY A 96 -9.78 6.36 1.80
C GLY A 96 -9.44 5.14 0.95
N GLY A 97 -10.46 4.37 0.56
CA GLY A 97 -10.30 3.16 -0.24
C GLY A 97 -10.86 1.90 0.43
N SER A 98 -10.64 0.74 -0.20
CA SER A 98 -11.22 -0.54 0.22
C SER A 98 -10.17 -1.59 0.51
N ASP A 99 -10.49 -2.48 1.45
CA ASP A 99 -9.68 -3.66 1.80
C ASP A 99 -8.23 -3.32 2.19
N LEU A 100 -8.02 -2.13 2.75
CA LEU A 100 -6.70 -1.65 3.14
C LEU A 100 -6.26 -2.30 4.45
N THR A 101 -4.96 -2.60 4.54
CA THR A 101 -4.33 -2.98 5.80
C THR A 101 -3.33 -1.91 6.21
N VAL A 102 -3.71 -1.05 7.16
CA VAL A 102 -2.83 -0.05 7.75
C VAL A 102 -2.28 -0.58 9.07
N SER A 103 -0.98 -0.78 9.15
CA SER A 103 -0.34 -1.39 10.31
C SER A 103 1.06 -0.85 10.57
N GLY A 104 1.66 -1.25 11.69
CA GLY A 104 3.08 -1.01 11.98
C GLY A 104 3.32 -0.52 13.40
N ALA A 105 4.59 -0.44 13.80
CA ALA A 105 4.98 -0.01 15.15
C ALA A 105 5.34 1.49 15.26
N GLY A 106 5.20 2.21 14.15
CA GLY A 106 5.55 3.63 14.04
C GLY A 106 4.58 4.55 14.78
N THR A 107 4.87 5.84 14.73
CA THR A 107 4.12 6.88 15.45
C THR A 107 3.71 7.99 14.50
N LEU A 108 2.45 8.41 14.59
CA LEU A 108 1.97 9.67 14.03
C LEU A 108 1.98 10.69 15.17
N ASP A 109 2.85 11.70 15.11
CA ASP A 109 2.99 12.77 16.11
C ASP A 109 2.39 14.07 15.56
N GLY A 110 1.20 14.42 16.04
CA GLY A 110 0.42 15.58 15.60
C GLY A 110 0.94 16.92 16.10
N GLN A 111 1.97 16.92 16.95
CA GLN A 111 2.53 18.13 17.56
C GLN A 111 1.48 18.95 18.36
N GLY A 112 0.45 18.29 18.92
CA GLY A 112 -0.66 18.90 19.66
C GLY A 112 -0.26 19.86 20.78
N ALA A 113 0.90 19.62 21.41
CA ALA A 113 1.44 20.49 22.46
C ALA A 113 1.62 21.96 22.01
N TRP A 114 1.96 22.20 20.74
CA TRP A 114 2.07 23.55 20.20
C TRP A 114 0.70 24.24 20.10
N TYR A 115 -0.35 23.50 19.72
CA TYR A 115 -1.72 24.01 19.62
C TYR A 115 -2.33 24.31 20.99
N TRP A 116 -2.11 23.45 21.99
CA TRP A 116 -2.70 23.64 23.33
C TRP A 116 -2.16 24.88 24.04
N LYS A 117 -0.90 25.25 23.82
CA LYS A 117 -0.28 26.47 24.36
C LYS A 117 -0.89 27.77 23.83
N GLN A 118 -1.68 27.70 22.75
CA GLN A 118 -2.25 28.86 22.08
C GLN A 118 -3.73 29.12 22.43
N GLY A 119 -4.29 28.36 23.38
CA GLY A 119 -5.67 28.52 23.83
C GLY A 119 -6.70 27.85 22.91
N THR A 120 -7.99 28.05 23.22
CA THR A 120 -9.12 27.38 22.55
C THR A 120 -9.67 28.13 21.34
N SER A 121 -9.35 29.42 21.18
CA SER A 121 -9.85 30.27 20.09
C SER A 121 -9.00 30.18 18.81
N ILE A 122 -8.50 28.98 18.48
CA ILE A 122 -7.70 28.72 17.27
C ILE A 122 -8.30 27.56 16.47
N SER A 123 -8.10 27.58 15.15
CA SER A 123 -8.28 26.41 14.30
C SER A 123 -7.23 25.35 14.64
N ARG A 124 -7.69 24.12 14.92
CA ARG A 124 -6.86 22.96 15.17
C ARG A 124 -7.19 21.88 14.14
N PRO A 125 -6.18 21.28 13.48
CA PRO A 125 -6.46 20.33 12.43
C PRO A 125 -7.07 19.05 12.99
N VAL A 126 -8.04 18.49 12.27
CA VAL A 126 -8.47 17.11 12.51
C VAL A 126 -7.25 16.19 12.31
N PHE A 127 -6.96 15.32 13.28
CA PHE A 127 -5.77 14.47 13.22
C PHE A 127 -5.87 13.44 12.08
N PHE A 128 -6.84 12.53 12.17
CA PHE A 128 -6.99 11.42 11.23
C PHE A 128 -8.42 11.43 10.67
N ARG A 129 -8.57 11.54 9.36
CA ARG A 129 -9.85 11.42 8.67
C ARG A 129 -9.92 10.13 7.88
N LEU A 130 -10.93 9.32 8.18
CA LEU A 130 -11.34 8.17 7.37
C LEU A 130 -12.51 8.62 6.49
N HIS A 131 -12.35 8.54 5.17
CA HIS A 131 -13.39 8.95 4.23
C HIS A 131 -13.58 7.89 3.15
N GLY A 132 -14.77 7.25 3.13
CA GLY A 132 -15.05 6.16 2.19
C GLY A 132 -14.16 4.94 2.39
N VAL A 133 -13.84 4.60 3.65
CA VAL A 133 -13.03 3.43 4.01
C VAL A 133 -13.95 2.24 4.23
N THR A 134 -13.77 1.15 3.49
CA THR A 134 -14.59 -0.08 3.62
C THR A 134 -13.71 -1.33 3.69
N GLY A 135 -14.11 -2.35 4.45
CA GLY A 135 -13.39 -3.64 4.53
C GLY A 135 -11.94 -3.54 5.03
N SER A 136 -11.55 -2.42 5.62
CA SER A 136 -10.15 -2.11 5.94
C SER A 136 -9.85 -2.28 7.43
N THR A 137 -8.60 -2.62 7.75
CA THR A 137 -8.11 -2.78 9.12
C THR A 137 -6.99 -1.79 9.43
N LEU A 138 -7.09 -1.10 10.56
CA LEU A 138 -6.06 -0.19 11.08
C LEU A 138 -5.60 -0.72 12.44
N SER A 139 -4.30 -0.98 12.63
CA SER A 139 -3.80 -1.54 13.92
C SER A 139 -2.32 -1.27 14.20
N GLY A 140 -1.92 -1.37 15.47
CA GLY A 140 -0.52 -1.43 15.91
C GLY A 140 0.23 -0.09 16.02
N PHE A 141 -0.06 0.89 15.16
CA PHE A 141 0.65 2.18 15.17
C PHE A 141 0.15 3.08 16.30
N LYS A 142 0.99 4.04 16.70
CA LYS A 142 0.70 4.97 17.80
C LYS A 142 0.27 6.32 17.27
N ILE A 143 -0.74 6.92 17.89
CA ILE A 143 -1.06 8.34 17.73
C ILE A 143 -0.54 9.07 18.97
N LYS A 144 0.19 10.16 18.75
CA LYS A 144 0.80 10.97 19.79
C LYS A 144 0.43 12.44 19.58
N ASN A 145 0.07 13.08 20.69
CA ASN A 145 -0.28 14.51 20.78
C ASN A 145 -1.29 14.96 19.71
#